data_AF-A0A3E0NU90-F1
#
_entry.id   AF-A0A3E0NU90-F1
#
_cell.length_a   1.000
_cell.length_b   1.000
_cell.length_c   1.000
_cell.angle_alpha   90.00
_cell.angle_beta   90.00
_cell.angle_gamma   90.00
#
_symmetry.space_group_name_H-M   'P 1'
#
loop_
_entity.id
_entity.type
_entity.pdbx_description
1 polymer ?
#
loop_
_entity_poly.entity_id
_entity_poly.type
_entity_poly.pdbx_seq_one_letter_code
_entity_poly.pdbx_strand_id
1 'polypeptide(L)'
;MSFESAESAHTDLVATLGDLAQLEMLDQLPRGAASWLEVRADLVGDVDVATLRDRFPGELLYTLRSRAEGGAGENDPALRRSRLERAAEHYDLVDFEIDRDVDAAHAVPVSRRLLSWHDDPGSSTSSEELTRQLARVDEVEARFRKLVTAAREPVDGLVPLELLTRERRRDLTCFALGDSAAWTRLVAPRLGSVFVFGSLGDSVAPGQFTALQLVGDYGLPELPPVDAFYGIVGDPVAASLSPRIHNGAYRDLGLRAFYLPFRAPAFGDFWLEVVESDLFDWLGAPLRALSVTAPHKKSALAVAGASSPRAQHIDSANTLVLREGVWEAESTDPEGVSYAVARRRPGGGSRRGETPPAALVSGAGGAGRAAVVGLQAIGYDVTLSNRSVDRGEQVGRRLGAQFLPPSAVRESDYEVLVNATSLGRSPSDRLPLRPERCRDSALVVDMVYGAEPTALERACDEAGIESVGGREVLLMQAVEQFRRMTGVELPLASAAERLGLSISADAAALRRQVAAAAGEGAGERHTDGEGSRR
;
A
#
# COMPACT_ATOMS: atom_id res chain seq x y z
N MET A 1 -18.03 -22.48 -7.90
CA MET A 1 -18.46 -22.24 -9.29
C MET A 1 -17.21 -21.82 -10.06
N SER A 2 -16.89 -22.47 -11.18
CA SER A 2 -15.77 -22.02 -12.02
C SER A 2 -16.12 -20.65 -12.59
N PHE A 3 -15.31 -19.64 -12.27
CA PHE A 3 -15.31 -18.36 -12.98
C PHE A 3 -14.82 -18.63 -14.41
N GLU A 4 -15.71 -19.14 -15.27
CA GLU A 4 -15.52 -19.03 -16.72
C GLU A 4 -15.21 -17.57 -17.04
N SER A 5 -14.22 -17.35 -17.88
CA SER A 5 -13.66 -16.05 -18.23
C SER A 5 -14.78 -15.04 -18.52
N ALA A 6 -15.13 -14.22 -17.53
CA ALA A 6 -15.87 -13.02 -17.77
C ALA A 6 -15.03 -12.22 -18.77
N GLU A 7 -15.54 -12.03 -20.00
CA GLU A 7 -15.04 -10.96 -20.87
C GLU A 7 -14.85 -9.74 -19.99
N SER A 8 -13.63 -9.22 -19.92
CA SER A 8 -13.25 -8.17 -18.96
C SER A 8 -14.29 -7.05 -19.05
N ALA A 9 -15.05 -6.84 -17.96
CA ALA A 9 -15.94 -5.71 -17.87
C ALA A 9 -15.10 -4.45 -18.10
N HIS A 10 -15.49 -3.63 -19.06
CA HIS A 10 -14.79 -2.39 -19.37
C HIS A 10 -15.01 -1.42 -18.21
N THR A 11 -13.94 -1.08 -17.50
CA THR A 11 -13.93 -0.04 -16.48
C THR A 11 -13.22 1.19 -17.02
N ASP A 12 -13.77 2.37 -16.77
CA ASP A 12 -13.14 3.64 -17.06
C ASP A 12 -12.55 4.28 -15.79
N LEU A 13 -11.35 4.84 -15.91
CA LEU A 13 -10.79 5.70 -14.89
C LEU A 13 -11.39 7.11 -15.01
N VAL A 14 -11.98 7.56 -13.91
CA VAL A 14 -12.46 8.92 -13.70
C VAL A 14 -11.44 9.67 -12.85
N ALA A 15 -10.75 10.64 -13.46
CA ALA A 15 -9.91 11.58 -12.72
C ALA A 15 -10.80 12.64 -12.06
N THR A 16 -10.69 12.84 -10.75
CA THR A 16 -11.53 13.78 -10.00
C THR A 16 -10.77 15.06 -9.69
N LEU A 17 -11.29 16.19 -10.17
CA LEU A 17 -10.78 17.54 -9.93
C LEU A 17 -11.46 18.16 -8.69
N GLY A 18 -10.73 18.31 -7.60
CA GLY A 18 -11.19 18.92 -6.34
C GLY A 18 -10.74 20.36 -6.13
N ASP A 19 -9.66 20.77 -6.79
CA ASP A 19 -9.09 22.13 -6.79
C ASP A 19 -8.59 22.44 -8.21
N LEU A 20 -8.86 23.64 -8.74
CA LEU A 20 -8.42 24.06 -10.06
C LEU A 20 -6.90 24.01 -10.25
N ALA A 21 -6.12 24.23 -9.17
CA ALA A 21 -4.67 24.11 -9.22
C ALA A 21 -4.22 22.68 -9.59
N GLN A 22 -5.04 21.66 -9.30
CA GLN A 22 -4.73 20.26 -9.57
C GLN A 22 -4.87 19.89 -11.05
N LEU A 23 -5.39 20.78 -11.92
CA LEU A 23 -5.46 20.51 -13.37
C LEU A 23 -4.10 20.18 -13.98
N GLU A 24 -3.01 20.75 -13.45
CA GLU A 24 -1.65 20.45 -13.91
C GLU A 24 -1.22 19.00 -13.64
N MET A 25 -1.87 18.32 -12.68
CA MET A 25 -1.59 16.91 -12.37
C MET A 25 -2.04 15.98 -13.51
N LEU A 26 -2.93 16.42 -14.41
CA LEU A 26 -3.30 15.66 -15.61
C LEU A 26 -2.10 15.38 -16.50
N ASP A 27 -1.14 16.30 -16.57
CA ASP A 27 0.06 16.17 -17.39
C ASP A 27 0.99 15.05 -16.88
N GLN A 28 0.80 14.58 -15.64
CA GLN A 28 1.54 13.47 -15.05
C GLN A 28 0.92 12.10 -15.35
N LEU A 29 -0.36 12.05 -15.75
CA LEU A 29 -1.02 10.80 -16.10
C LEU A 29 -0.56 10.33 -17.48
N PRO A 30 -0.36 9.01 -17.69
CA PRO A 30 -0.14 8.49 -19.03
C PRO A 30 -1.30 8.89 -19.95
N ARG A 31 -0.96 9.25 -21.20
CA ARG A 31 -1.98 9.67 -22.18
C ARG A 31 -3.04 8.59 -22.35
N GLY A 32 -4.30 8.97 -22.23
CA GLY A 32 -5.44 8.07 -22.37
C GLY A 32 -5.70 7.17 -21.14
N ALA A 33 -4.94 7.29 -20.05
CA ALA A 33 -5.18 6.48 -18.86
C ALA A 33 -6.52 6.79 -18.18
N ALA A 34 -6.92 8.07 -18.18
CA ALA A 34 -8.25 8.51 -17.73
C ALA A 34 -9.12 8.84 -18.94
N SER A 35 -10.28 8.19 -19.04
CA SER A 35 -11.28 8.46 -20.08
C SER A 35 -12.24 9.57 -19.67
N TRP A 36 -12.36 9.83 -18.36
CA TRP A 36 -13.27 10.81 -17.78
C TRP A 36 -12.55 11.79 -16.85
N LEU A 37 -13.03 13.04 -16.84
CA LEU A 37 -12.69 14.06 -15.85
C LEU A 37 -13.96 14.46 -15.09
N GLU A 38 -14.02 14.13 -13.81
CA GLU A 38 -15.05 14.60 -12.88
C GLU A 38 -14.67 15.98 -12.34
N VAL A 39 -15.56 16.94 -12.51
CA VAL A 39 -15.47 18.27 -11.90
C VAL A 39 -16.37 18.29 -10.67
N ARG A 40 -15.75 18.36 -9.48
CA ARG A 40 -16.47 18.57 -8.22
C ARG A 40 -16.89 20.04 -8.11
N ALA A 41 -17.96 20.40 -8.80
CA ALA A 41 -18.46 21.77 -8.89
C ALA A 41 -18.98 22.35 -7.56
N ASP A 42 -19.15 21.50 -6.55
CA ASP A 42 -19.34 21.92 -5.16
C ASP A 42 -18.06 22.48 -4.50
N LEU A 43 -16.89 22.08 -4.98
CA LEU A 43 -15.57 22.50 -4.47
C LEU A 43 -14.94 23.59 -5.34
N VAL A 44 -14.98 23.43 -6.67
CA VAL A 44 -14.30 24.33 -7.62
C VAL A 44 -15.22 25.34 -8.30
N GLY A 45 -16.53 25.25 -8.09
CA GLY A 45 -17.53 26.06 -8.78
C GLY A 45 -17.83 25.58 -10.21
N ASP A 46 -18.54 26.42 -10.98
CA ASP A 46 -18.88 26.11 -12.37
C ASP A 46 -17.69 26.48 -13.29
N VAL A 47 -17.05 25.46 -13.86
CA VAL A 47 -15.88 25.60 -14.72
C VAL A 47 -16.31 25.60 -16.19
N ASP A 48 -15.72 26.49 -17.00
CA ASP A 48 -15.96 26.50 -18.43
C ASP A 48 -15.37 25.25 -19.11
N VAL A 49 -16.21 24.50 -19.81
CA VAL A 49 -15.84 23.30 -20.56
C VAL A 49 -14.75 23.58 -21.59
N ALA A 50 -14.73 24.77 -22.20
CA ALA A 50 -13.67 25.13 -23.14
C ALA A 50 -12.28 25.07 -22.49
N THR A 51 -12.16 25.55 -21.24
CA THR A 51 -10.91 25.51 -20.47
C THR A 51 -10.47 24.08 -20.16
N LEU A 52 -11.44 23.18 -19.91
CA LEU A 52 -11.16 21.78 -19.59
C LEU A 52 -10.75 20.98 -20.82
N ARG A 53 -11.43 21.18 -21.96
CA ARG A 53 -11.17 20.44 -23.22
C ARG A 53 -9.79 20.71 -23.80
N ASP A 54 -9.23 21.89 -23.56
CA ASP A 54 -7.87 22.23 -23.96
C ASP A 54 -6.81 21.34 -23.27
N ARG A 55 -7.12 20.81 -22.08
CA ARG A 55 -6.22 19.98 -21.26
C ARG A 55 -6.63 18.51 -21.24
N PHE A 56 -7.91 18.22 -21.38
CA PHE A 56 -8.46 16.87 -21.24
C PHE A 56 -9.35 16.51 -22.45
N PRO A 57 -8.88 15.63 -23.35
CA PRO A 57 -9.63 15.27 -24.55
C PRO A 57 -10.75 14.23 -24.32
N GLY A 58 -10.85 13.64 -23.11
CA GLY A 58 -11.86 12.65 -22.74
C GLY A 58 -13.22 13.25 -22.39
N GLU A 59 -14.14 12.43 -21.87
CA GLU A 59 -15.49 12.84 -21.46
C GLU A 59 -15.48 13.62 -20.13
N LEU A 60 -16.39 14.60 -19.99
CA LEU A 60 -16.50 15.45 -18.81
C LEU A 60 -17.73 15.08 -17.98
N LEU A 61 -17.51 14.82 -16.70
CA LEU A 61 -18.54 14.56 -15.69
C LEU A 61 -18.68 15.78 -14.77
N TYR A 62 -19.87 16.34 -14.67
CA TYR A 62 -20.20 17.38 -13.68
C TYR A 62 -20.82 16.76 -12.43
N THR A 63 -20.25 17.03 -11.26
CA THR A 63 -20.76 16.56 -9.97
C THR A 63 -20.96 17.74 -9.03
N LEU A 64 -22.19 17.95 -8.56
CA LEU A 64 -22.52 18.94 -7.53
C LEU A 64 -22.90 18.23 -6.25
N ARG A 65 -21.92 17.70 -5.49
CA ARG A 65 -22.22 16.88 -4.31
C ARG A 65 -22.80 17.72 -3.17
N SER A 66 -23.97 17.36 -2.65
CA SER A 66 -24.64 18.04 -1.54
C SER A 66 -23.96 17.75 -0.19
N ARG A 67 -24.23 18.57 0.82
CA ARG A 67 -23.72 18.36 2.18
C ARG A 67 -24.20 17.06 2.82
N ALA A 68 -25.39 16.59 2.46
CA ALA A 68 -25.93 15.35 3.00
C ALA A 68 -25.17 14.12 2.47
N GLU A 69 -24.68 14.19 1.23
CA GLU A 69 -23.85 13.13 0.65
C GLU A 69 -22.33 13.44 0.75
N GLY A 70 -21.93 14.23 1.75
CA GLY A 70 -20.52 14.47 2.08
C GLY A 70 -19.79 15.51 1.20
N GLY A 71 -20.51 16.31 0.42
CA GLY A 71 -19.96 17.41 -0.38
C GLY A 71 -20.10 18.79 0.25
N ALA A 72 -19.82 19.83 -0.53
CA ALA A 72 -19.95 21.23 -0.13
C ALA A 72 -21.07 21.99 -0.87
N GLY A 73 -21.93 21.25 -1.58
CA GLY A 73 -22.86 21.80 -2.57
C GLY A 73 -23.97 22.70 -2.03
N GLU A 74 -24.63 23.37 -2.97
CA GLU A 74 -25.72 24.31 -2.74
C GLU A 74 -26.92 23.62 -2.06
N ASN A 75 -27.51 24.29 -1.06
CA ASN A 75 -28.67 23.80 -0.32
C ASN A 75 -29.99 24.36 -0.89
N ASP A 76 -29.96 25.47 -1.64
CA ASP A 76 -31.14 25.98 -2.34
C ASP A 76 -31.53 25.06 -3.51
N PRO A 77 -32.71 24.40 -3.47
CA PRO A 77 -33.11 23.45 -4.50
C PRO A 77 -33.28 24.06 -5.90
N ALA A 78 -33.73 25.32 -5.99
CA ALA A 78 -33.95 25.98 -7.27
C ALA A 78 -32.62 26.36 -7.93
N LEU A 79 -31.67 26.88 -7.15
CA LEU A 79 -30.33 27.18 -7.64
C LEU A 79 -29.58 25.90 -8.01
N ARG A 80 -29.67 24.85 -7.19
CA ARG A 80 -29.09 23.53 -7.48
C ARG A 80 -29.62 22.97 -8.80
N ARG A 81 -30.94 22.94 -8.98
CA ARG A 81 -31.59 22.48 -10.21
C ARG A 81 -31.11 23.27 -11.44
N SER A 82 -31.11 24.60 -11.36
CA SER A 82 -30.66 25.48 -12.43
C SER A 82 -29.20 25.19 -12.84
N ARG A 83 -28.31 24.97 -11.86
CA ARG A 83 -26.91 24.59 -12.13
C ARG A 83 -26.78 23.24 -12.82
N LEU A 84 -27.51 22.22 -12.36
CA LEU A 84 -27.49 20.87 -12.95
C LEU A 84 -28.03 20.86 -14.39
N GLU A 85 -29.16 21.53 -14.63
CA GLU A 85 -29.75 21.64 -15.98
C GLU A 85 -28.80 22.37 -16.95
N ARG A 86 -28.19 23.47 -16.51
CA ARG A 86 -27.20 24.22 -17.31
C ARG A 86 -25.92 23.42 -17.55
N ALA A 87 -25.42 22.70 -16.54
CA ALA A 87 -24.27 21.82 -16.71
C ALA A 87 -24.53 20.77 -17.80
N ALA A 88 -25.75 20.23 -17.85
CA ALA A 88 -26.15 19.26 -18.84
C ALA A 88 -26.20 19.80 -20.28
N GLU A 89 -26.11 21.12 -20.51
CA GLU A 89 -25.97 21.70 -21.85
C GLU A 89 -24.57 21.48 -22.42
N HIS A 90 -23.54 21.44 -21.56
CA HIS A 90 -22.13 21.51 -21.96
C HIS A 90 -21.28 20.30 -21.55
N TYR A 91 -21.63 19.63 -20.45
CA TYR A 91 -20.94 18.42 -19.97
C TYR A 91 -21.50 17.15 -20.63
N ASP A 92 -20.67 16.11 -20.71
CA ASP A 92 -21.05 14.83 -21.33
C ASP A 92 -21.93 13.97 -20.39
N LEU A 93 -21.71 14.11 -19.09
CA LEU A 93 -22.45 13.43 -18.03
C LEU A 93 -22.65 14.37 -16.84
N VAL A 94 -23.80 14.27 -16.18
CA VAL A 94 -24.12 15.03 -14.98
C VAL A 94 -24.57 14.05 -13.89
N ASP A 95 -24.01 14.18 -12.70
CA ASP A 95 -24.38 13.40 -11.52
C ASP A 95 -25.58 14.03 -10.81
N PHE A 96 -26.64 13.24 -10.64
CA PHE A 96 -27.88 13.61 -9.96
C PHE A 96 -28.07 12.71 -8.73
N GLU A 97 -28.19 13.31 -7.55
CA GLU A 97 -28.48 12.59 -6.31
C GLU A 97 -29.94 12.17 -6.27
N ILE A 98 -30.20 10.86 -6.15
CA ILE A 98 -31.57 10.32 -6.27
C ILE A 98 -32.53 10.87 -5.19
N ASP A 99 -32.01 11.29 -4.04
CA ASP A 99 -32.81 11.85 -2.96
C ASP A 99 -33.20 13.32 -3.17
N ARG A 100 -32.61 14.02 -4.16
CA ARG A 100 -32.73 15.48 -4.30
C ARG A 100 -33.02 15.95 -5.71
N ASP A 101 -32.49 15.25 -6.71
CA ASP A 101 -32.32 15.82 -8.04
C ASP A 101 -33.19 15.15 -9.11
N VAL A 102 -34.17 14.33 -8.72
CA VAL A 102 -35.06 13.57 -9.63
C VAL A 102 -35.73 14.48 -10.67
N ASP A 103 -36.25 15.63 -10.24
CA ASP A 103 -36.89 16.60 -11.15
C ASP A 103 -35.92 17.19 -12.16
N ALA A 104 -34.67 17.47 -11.75
CA ALA A 104 -33.62 17.96 -12.64
C ALA A 104 -33.16 16.86 -13.61
N ALA A 105 -33.04 15.62 -13.13
CA ALA A 105 -32.69 14.47 -13.93
C ALA A 105 -33.73 14.24 -15.06
N HIS A 106 -35.02 14.35 -14.77
CA HIS A 106 -36.09 14.22 -15.77
C HIS A 106 -36.02 15.28 -16.89
N ALA A 107 -35.47 16.46 -16.60
CA ALA A 107 -35.31 17.53 -17.60
C ALA A 107 -34.10 17.32 -18.55
N VAL A 108 -33.18 16.42 -18.22
CA VAL A 108 -31.92 16.19 -18.95
C VAL A 108 -32.01 14.90 -19.77
N PRO A 109 -31.42 14.76 -20.97
CA PRO A 109 -31.49 13.49 -21.73
C PRO A 109 -30.86 12.29 -21.00
N VAL A 110 -31.44 11.09 -21.12
CA VAL A 110 -30.97 9.84 -20.47
C VAL A 110 -29.47 9.60 -20.67
N SER A 111 -28.95 9.86 -21.87
CA SER A 111 -27.54 9.68 -22.22
C SER A 111 -26.56 10.57 -21.44
N ARG A 112 -27.05 11.60 -20.74
CA ARG A 112 -26.25 12.52 -19.91
C ARG A 112 -26.49 12.35 -18.41
N ARG A 113 -27.25 11.33 -17.99
CA ARG A 113 -27.59 11.12 -16.57
C ARG A 113 -26.69 10.06 -15.94
N LEU A 114 -26.01 10.43 -14.86
CA LEU A 114 -25.54 9.53 -13.82
C LEU A 114 -26.45 9.71 -12.61
N LEU A 115 -27.09 8.65 -12.14
CA LEU A 115 -27.84 8.70 -10.88
C LEU A 115 -26.97 8.16 -9.77
N SER A 116 -26.83 8.92 -8.68
CA SER A 116 -26.05 8.49 -7.53
C SER A 116 -26.80 8.51 -6.22
N TRP A 117 -26.28 7.70 -5.31
CA TRP A 117 -26.64 7.69 -3.90
C TRP A 117 -25.37 7.40 -3.09
N HIS A 118 -25.17 8.15 -2.02
CA HIS A 118 -24.09 7.93 -1.07
C HIS A 118 -24.68 7.80 0.33
N ASP A 119 -24.25 6.78 1.07
CA ASP A 119 -24.58 6.68 2.49
C ASP A 119 -23.79 7.71 3.32
N ASP A 120 -24.29 7.98 4.52
CA ASP A 120 -23.67 8.88 5.48
C ASP A 120 -22.27 8.38 5.87
N PRO A 121 -21.22 9.21 5.75
CA PRO A 121 -19.88 8.82 6.19
C PRO A 121 -19.87 8.39 7.66
N GLY A 122 -19.43 7.17 7.92
CA GLY A 122 -19.40 6.60 9.27
C GLY A 122 -20.69 5.92 9.71
N SER A 123 -21.65 5.63 8.81
CA SER A 123 -22.68 4.60 8.98
C SER A 123 -22.16 3.21 8.51
N SER A 124 -23.01 2.18 8.57
CA SER A 124 -22.79 0.92 7.87
C SER A 124 -24.06 0.56 7.09
N THR A 125 -23.90 0.24 5.82
CA THR A 125 -25.03 -0.06 4.91
C THR A 125 -25.30 -1.57 4.88
N SER A 126 -26.55 -1.99 5.11
CA SER A 126 -26.93 -3.40 4.96
C SER A 126 -27.18 -3.78 3.49
N SER A 127 -27.08 -5.07 3.17
CA SER A 127 -27.41 -5.59 1.83
C SER A 127 -28.87 -5.31 1.42
N GLU A 128 -29.80 -5.34 2.39
CA GLU A 128 -31.21 -5.00 2.18
C GLU A 128 -31.39 -3.50 1.86
N GLU A 129 -30.71 -2.62 2.58
CA GLU A 129 -30.72 -1.18 2.32
C GLU A 129 -30.16 -0.89 0.92
N LEU A 130 -28.97 -1.40 0.62
CA LEU A 130 -28.33 -1.17 -0.67
C LEU A 130 -29.18 -1.68 -1.84
N THR A 131 -29.84 -2.84 -1.68
CA THR A 131 -30.77 -3.37 -2.68
C THR A 131 -31.98 -2.46 -2.86
N ARG A 132 -32.50 -1.88 -1.77
CA ARG A 132 -33.60 -0.90 -1.85
C ARG A 132 -33.17 0.37 -2.56
N GLN A 133 -31.97 0.88 -2.30
CA GLN A 133 -31.45 2.06 -2.97
C GLN A 133 -31.21 1.82 -4.46
N LEU A 134 -30.72 0.63 -4.85
CA LEU A 134 -30.65 0.27 -6.26
C LEU A 134 -32.03 0.30 -6.94
N ALA A 135 -33.05 -0.29 -6.31
CA ALA A 135 -34.42 -0.27 -6.83
C ALA A 135 -34.95 1.16 -7.01
N ARG A 136 -34.68 2.06 -6.06
CA ARG A 136 -35.05 3.48 -6.16
C ARG A 136 -34.35 4.18 -7.32
N VAL A 137 -33.05 3.96 -7.48
CA VAL A 137 -32.27 4.51 -8.60
C VAL A 137 -32.77 3.96 -9.95
N ASP A 138 -33.29 2.73 -9.97
CA ASP A 138 -33.86 2.11 -11.17
C ASP A 138 -35.25 2.67 -11.57
N GLU A 139 -35.93 3.42 -10.70
CA GLU A 139 -37.19 4.09 -11.04
C GLU A 139 -37.01 5.21 -12.09
N VAL A 140 -35.78 5.71 -12.24
CA VAL A 140 -35.42 6.77 -13.19
C VAL A 140 -34.44 6.23 -14.23
N GLU A 141 -34.76 6.43 -15.52
CA GLU A 141 -33.86 6.02 -16.61
C GLU A 141 -32.58 6.88 -16.63
N ALA A 142 -31.42 6.23 -16.70
CA ALA A 142 -30.11 6.89 -16.73
C ALA A 142 -29.05 6.05 -17.48
N ARG A 143 -28.01 6.73 -18.00
CA ARG A 143 -26.86 6.08 -18.66
C ARG A 143 -26.04 5.26 -17.67
N PHE A 144 -25.83 5.79 -16.46
CA PHE A 144 -25.04 5.14 -15.42
C PHE A 144 -25.67 5.32 -14.03
N ARG A 145 -25.27 4.44 -13.11
CA ARG A 145 -25.70 4.40 -11.72
C ARG A 145 -24.49 4.27 -10.81
N LYS A 146 -24.50 4.98 -9.68
CA LYS A 146 -23.41 4.97 -8.70
C LYS A 146 -23.97 4.88 -7.29
N LEU A 147 -23.77 3.74 -6.63
CA LEU A 147 -24.18 3.53 -5.24
C LEU A 147 -22.93 3.39 -4.39
N VAL A 148 -22.78 4.26 -3.40
CA VAL A 148 -21.57 4.28 -2.57
C VAL A 148 -21.97 4.09 -1.11
N THR A 149 -21.56 2.97 -0.53
CA THR A 149 -21.88 2.63 0.86
C THR A 149 -20.88 3.28 1.82
N ALA A 150 -21.24 3.34 3.10
CA ALA A 150 -20.29 3.64 4.16
C ALA A 150 -19.81 2.34 4.83
N ALA A 151 -18.56 2.34 5.30
CA ALA A 151 -17.98 1.24 6.05
C ALA A 151 -17.36 1.74 7.36
N ARG A 152 -17.74 1.10 8.47
CA ARG A 152 -17.08 1.24 9.78
C ARG A 152 -16.00 0.19 9.94
N GLU A 153 -16.31 -1.03 9.51
CA GLU A 153 -15.47 -2.21 9.64
C GLU A 153 -15.08 -2.76 8.25
N PRO A 154 -13.99 -3.53 8.14
CA PRO A 154 -13.59 -4.13 6.87
C PRO A 154 -14.70 -4.96 6.20
N VAL A 155 -15.50 -5.68 6.98
CA VAL A 155 -16.61 -6.50 6.48
C VAL A 155 -17.75 -5.69 5.83
N ASP A 156 -17.96 -4.43 6.23
CA ASP A 156 -18.97 -3.56 5.59
C ASP A 156 -18.62 -3.30 4.12
N GLY A 157 -17.32 -3.38 3.77
CA GLY A 157 -16.85 -3.26 2.40
C GLY A 157 -17.33 -4.37 1.47
N LEU A 158 -17.88 -5.47 2.00
CA LEU A 158 -18.36 -6.60 1.20
C LEU A 158 -19.70 -6.33 0.54
N VAL A 159 -20.58 -5.61 1.23
CA VAL A 159 -21.95 -5.31 0.77
C VAL A 159 -21.99 -4.70 -0.65
N PRO A 160 -21.21 -3.66 -0.99
CA PRO A 160 -21.21 -3.12 -2.35
C PRO A 160 -20.61 -4.09 -3.39
N LEU A 161 -19.64 -4.91 -2.99
CA LEU A 161 -19.05 -5.91 -3.89
C LEU A 161 -20.08 -7.00 -4.20
N GLU A 162 -20.80 -7.49 -3.18
CA GLU A 162 -21.85 -8.50 -3.32
C GLU A 162 -22.90 -8.07 -4.33
N LEU A 163 -23.31 -6.81 -4.28
CA LEU A 163 -24.22 -6.22 -5.24
C LEU A 163 -23.66 -6.32 -6.66
N LEU A 164 -22.41 -5.90 -6.92
CA LEU A 164 -21.81 -5.96 -8.25
C LEU A 164 -21.80 -7.39 -8.82
N THR A 165 -21.38 -8.37 -8.02
CA THR A 165 -21.32 -9.78 -8.44
C THR A 165 -22.70 -10.36 -8.72
N ARG A 166 -23.73 -9.95 -7.96
CA ARG A 166 -25.12 -10.40 -8.13
C ARG A 166 -25.76 -9.78 -9.37
N GLU A 167 -25.63 -8.46 -9.53
CA GLU A 167 -26.33 -7.71 -10.57
C GLU A 167 -25.63 -7.83 -11.94
N ARG A 168 -24.29 -7.94 -11.97
CA ARG A 168 -23.48 -8.06 -13.20
C ARG A 168 -23.83 -7.05 -14.29
N ARG A 169 -24.16 -5.84 -13.85
CA ARG A 169 -24.61 -4.73 -14.68
C ARG A 169 -23.43 -4.00 -15.30
N ARG A 170 -23.60 -3.54 -16.55
CA ARG A 170 -22.60 -2.75 -17.30
C ARG A 170 -22.82 -1.23 -17.18
N ASP A 171 -23.75 -0.82 -16.33
CA ASP A 171 -24.10 0.59 -16.07
C ASP A 171 -23.96 0.96 -14.59
N LEU A 172 -23.41 0.08 -13.75
CA LEU A 172 -23.36 0.22 -12.30
C LEU A 172 -21.93 0.40 -11.78
N THR A 173 -21.74 1.38 -10.90
CA THR A 173 -20.55 1.53 -10.06
C THR A 173 -20.94 1.39 -8.60
N CYS A 174 -20.21 0.56 -7.85
CA CYS A 174 -20.46 0.37 -6.42
C CYS A 174 -19.16 0.08 -5.65
N PHE A 175 -18.97 0.75 -4.51
CA PHE A 175 -17.84 0.55 -3.60
C PHE A 175 -18.14 1.21 -2.25
N ALA A 176 -17.30 0.99 -1.25
CA ALA A 176 -17.46 1.58 0.09
C ALA A 176 -16.53 2.78 0.33
N LEU A 177 -17.01 3.75 1.10
CA LEU A 177 -16.22 4.84 1.68
C LEU A 177 -15.50 4.39 2.94
N GLY A 178 -14.43 5.12 3.28
CA GLY A 178 -13.68 4.93 4.50
C GLY A 178 -12.39 4.16 4.29
N ASP A 179 -11.39 4.47 5.11
CA ASP A 179 -10.04 3.95 4.90
C ASP A 179 -9.95 2.42 5.08
N SER A 180 -10.77 1.84 5.96
CA SER A 180 -10.83 0.37 6.16
C SER A 180 -11.40 -0.37 4.96
N ALA A 181 -12.22 0.29 4.14
CA ALA A 181 -12.82 -0.29 2.95
C ALA A 181 -12.25 0.29 1.64
N ALA A 182 -11.17 1.07 1.70
CA ALA A 182 -10.52 1.65 0.52
C ALA A 182 -10.18 0.60 -0.55
N TRP A 183 -9.77 -0.60 -0.13
CA TRP A 183 -9.46 -1.73 -1.02
C TRP A 183 -10.64 -2.14 -1.93
N THR A 184 -11.89 -1.90 -1.53
CA THR A 184 -13.08 -2.20 -2.34
C THR A 184 -13.07 -1.42 -3.66
N ARG A 185 -12.53 -0.20 -3.66
CA ARG A 185 -12.36 0.63 -4.87
C ARG A 185 -11.43 0.00 -5.90
N LEU A 186 -10.48 -0.82 -5.45
CA LEU A 186 -9.51 -1.49 -6.30
C LEU A 186 -10.04 -2.81 -6.86
N VAL A 187 -10.96 -3.46 -6.14
CA VAL A 187 -11.54 -4.76 -6.52
C VAL A 187 -12.84 -4.61 -7.30
N ALA A 188 -13.63 -3.55 -7.05
CA ALA A 188 -14.90 -3.30 -7.72
C ALA A 188 -14.82 -3.33 -9.27
N PRO A 189 -13.75 -2.81 -9.94
CA PRO A 189 -13.58 -2.94 -11.39
C PRO A 189 -13.65 -4.40 -11.88
N ARG A 190 -13.01 -5.32 -11.15
CA ARG A 190 -13.04 -6.77 -11.46
C ARG A 190 -14.44 -7.36 -11.40
N LEU A 191 -15.30 -6.82 -10.55
CA LEU A 191 -16.67 -7.28 -10.34
C LEU A 191 -17.68 -6.59 -11.26
N GLY A 192 -17.21 -5.74 -12.20
CA GLY A 192 -18.05 -5.09 -13.19
C GLY A 192 -18.36 -3.62 -12.91
N SER A 193 -17.72 -3.00 -11.93
CA SER A 193 -17.86 -1.56 -11.72
C SER A 193 -17.44 -0.79 -12.96
N VAL A 194 -18.34 0.03 -13.50
CA VAL A 194 -18.11 0.81 -14.72
C VAL A 194 -17.03 1.86 -14.52
N PHE A 195 -17.00 2.49 -13.35
CA PHE A 195 -16.01 3.52 -13.03
C PHE A 195 -15.12 3.10 -11.87
N VAL A 196 -13.87 3.57 -11.94
CA VAL A 196 -12.99 3.73 -10.79
C VAL A 196 -12.59 5.19 -10.69
N PHE A 197 -12.73 5.77 -9.49
CA PHE A 197 -12.50 7.20 -9.26
C PHE A 197 -11.16 7.43 -8.57
N GLY A 198 -10.32 8.31 -9.12
CA GLY A 198 -9.05 8.72 -8.53
C GLY A 198 -8.88 10.24 -8.48
N SER A 199 -8.45 10.79 -7.35
CA SER A 199 -8.25 12.24 -7.23
C SER A 199 -7.04 12.73 -8.06
N LEU A 200 -7.14 13.95 -8.57
CA LEU A 200 -5.99 14.72 -9.04
C LEU A 200 -5.42 15.46 -7.82
N GLY A 201 -4.35 14.95 -7.21
CA GLY A 201 -3.80 15.53 -5.99
C GLY A 201 -4.51 15.07 -4.72
N ASP A 202 -4.83 15.99 -3.81
CA ASP A 202 -5.42 15.66 -2.51
C ASP A 202 -6.74 14.92 -2.64
N SER A 203 -6.95 13.96 -1.74
CA SER A 203 -8.17 13.16 -1.73
C SER A 203 -9.40 14.03 -1.44
N VAL A 204 -10.48 13.80 -2.20
CA VAL A 204 -11.77 14.48 -2.01
C VAL A 204 -12.81 13.59 -1.30
N ALA A 205 -12.43 12.36 -0.92
CA ALA A 205 -13.27 11.41 -0.20
C ALA A 205 -12.44 10.40 0.64
N PRO A 206 -12.92 9.98 1.83
CA PRO A 206 -12.21 8.99 2.65
C PRO A 206 -11.89 7.70 1.88
N GLY A 207 -10.67 7.19 2.05
CA GLY A 207 -10.16 6.00 1.35
C GLY A 207 -9.95 6.14 -0.17
N GLN A 208 -10.05 7.34 -0.75
CA GLN A 208 -9.80 7.53 -2.18
C GLN A 208 -8.30 7.56 -2.51
N PHE A 209 -7.93 6.87 -3.59
CA PHE A 209 -6.58 6.90 -4.16
C PHE A 209 -6.45 8.03 -5.18
N THR A 210 -5.23 8.50 -5.44
CA THR A 210 -5.00 9.40 -6.57
C THR A 210 -5.09 8.64 -7.89
N ALA A 211 -5.42 9.33 -8.99
CA ALA A 211 -5.40 8.73 -10.32
C ALA A 211 -4.02 8.15 -10.68
N LEU A 212 -2.94 8.82 -10.25
CA LEU A 212 -1.57 8.34 -10.43
C LEU A 212 -1.30 7.04 -9.67
N GLN A 213 -1.84 6.89 -8.46
CA GLN A 213 -1.73 5.62 -7.73
C GLN A 213 -2.51 4.51 -8.40
N LEU A 214 -3.75 4.77 -8.83
CA LEU A 214 -4.57 3.77 -9.53
C LEU A 214 -3.85 3.23 -10.77
N VAL A 215 -3.26 4.11 -11.58
CA VAL A 215 -2.53 3.72 -12.79
C VAL A 215 -1.16 3.12 -12.45
N GLY A 216 -0.33 3.84 -11.70
CA GLY A 216 1.07 3.47 -11.47
C GLY A 216 1.25 2.33 -10.48
N ASP A 217 0.47 2.31 -9.40
CA ASP A 217 0.61 1.35 -8.30
C ASP A 217 -0.31 0.15 -8.48
N TYR A 218 -1.48 0.30 -9.12
CA TYR A 218 -2.46 -0.78 -9.26
C TYR A 218 -2.69 -1.24 -10.71
N GLY A 219 -2.24 -0.50 -11.71
CA GLY A 219 -2.46 -0.87 -13.12
C GLY A 219 -3.92 -0.74 -13.56
N LEU A 220 -4.71 0.07 -12.85
CA LEU A 220 -6.10 0.36 -13.21
C LEU A 220 -6.15 1.46 -14.30
N PRO A 221 -7.18 1.46 -15.16
CA PRO A 221 -8.38 0.60 -15.11
C PRO A 221 -8.22 -0.79 -15.75
N GLU A 222 -7.11 -1.05 -16.46
CA GLU A 222 -6.82 -2.28 -17.21
C GLU A 222 -6.38 -3.44 -16.30
N LEU A 223 -7.18 -3.79 -15.28
CA LEU A 223 -6.81 -4.83 -14.33
C LEU A 223 -6.64 -6.19 -15.06
N PRO A 224 -5.42 -6.76 -15.13
CA PRO A 224 -5.24 -8.08 -15.72
C PRO A 224 -5.95 -9.14 -14.87
N PRO A 225 -6.24 -10.32 -15.42
CA PRO A 225 -6.86 -11.37 -14.63
C PRO A 225 -6.02 -11.74 -13.39
N VAL A 226 -6.71 -11.91 -12.27
CA VAL A 226 -6.12 -12.23 -10.97
C VAL A 226 -6.45 -13.67 -10.60
N ASP A 227 -5.41 -14.47 -10.34
CA ASP A 227 -5.51 -15.86 -9.84
C ASP A 227 -5.12 -15.95 -8.35
N ALA A 228 -4.47 -14.93 -7.80
CA ALA A 228 -4.14 -14.83 -6.39
C ALA A 228 -4.10 -13.37 -5.90
N PHE A 229 -4.69 -13.12 -4.73
CA PHE A 229 -4.52 -11.87 -4.03
C PHE A 229 -3.38 -11.94 -3.02
N TYR A 230 -2.77 -10.78 -2.81
CA TYR A 230 -1.77 -10.51 -1.82
C TYR A 230 -2.13 -9.18 -1.16
N GLY A 231 -1.49 -8.83 -0.05
CA GLY A 231 -1.69 -7.48 0.46
C GLY A 231 -0.76 -7.06 1.56
N ILE A 232 -0.90 -5.81 1.97
CA ILE A 232 -0.26 -5.27 3.17
C ILE A 232 -1.33 -4.88 4.17
N VAL A 233 -1.16 -5.30 5.42
CA VAL A 233 -2.03 -4.93 6.54
C VAL A 233 -1.29 -4.10 7.58
N GLY A 234 -1.92 -3.01 8.02
CA GLY A 234 -1.35 -2.08 9.00
C GLY A 234 -2.34 -0.99 9.44
N ASP A 235 -1.92 -0.17 10.39
CA ASP A 235 -2.63 1.07 10.73
C ASP A 235 -1.64 2.17 11.18
N PRO A 236 -1.45 3.24 10.40
CA PRO A 236 -2.00 3.47 9.05
C PRO A 236 -1.28 2.65 7.95
N VAL A 237 -1.92 2.51 6.78
CA VAL A 237 -1.34 1.77 5.63
C VAL A 237 -1.37 2.54 4.30
N ALA A 238 -2.14 3.62 4.19
CA ALA A 238 -2.43 4.31 2.93
C ALA A 238 -1.17 4.83 2.20
N ALA A 239 -0.13 5.23 2.94
CA ALA A 239 1.12 5.73 2.39
C ALA A 239 2.16 4.63 2.08
N SER A 240 1.79 3.35 2.20
CA SER A 240 2.73 2.26 1.92
C SER A 240 3.11 2.22 0.45
N LEU A 241 4.41 2.09 0.17
CA LEU A 241 4.94 1.86 -1.18
C LEU A 241 4.96 0.37 -1.56
N SER A 242 4.51 -0.53 -0.69
CA SER A 242 4.50 -1.98 -0.99
C SER A 242 3.60 -2.33 -2.19
N PRO A 243 2.38 -1.77 -2.34
CA PRO A 243 1.59 -2.01 -3.54
C PRO A 243 2.32 -1.62 -4.83
N ARG A 244 3.02 -0.48 -4.84
CA ARG A 244 3.82 -0.03 -5.99
C ARG A 244 4.89 -1.04 -6.40
N ILE A 245 5.61 -1.59 -5.43
CA ILE A 245 6.67 -2.58 -5.67
C ILE A 245 6.06 -3.88 -6.19
N HIS A 246 5.11 -4.46 -5.44
CA HIS A 246 4.60 -5.79 -5.72
C HIS A 246 3.77 -5.83 -7.01
N ASN A 247 2.79 -4.94 -7.17
CA ASN A 247 1.97 -4.92 -8.38
C ASN A 247 2.77 -4.51 -9.62
N GLY A 248 3.75 -3.61 -9.46
CA GLY A 248 4.70 -3.27 -10.51
C GLY A 248 5.43 -4.51 -11.01
N ALA A 249 6.06 -5.25 -10.09
CA ALA A 249 6.76 -6.49 -10.41
C ALA A 249 5.83 -7.59 -10.95
N TYR A 250 4.58 -7.68 -10.48
CA TYR A 250 3.59 -8.60 -11.04
C TYR A 250 3.32 -8.29 -12.51
N ARG A 251 3.17 -7.01 -12.87
CA ARG A 251 3.03 -6.59 -14.28
C ARG A 251 4.29 -6.88 -15.10
N ASP A 252 5.47 -6.54 -14.58
CA ASP A 252 6.73 -6.74 -15.28
C ASP A 252 7.00 -8.23 -15.60
N LEU A 253 6.53 -9.13 -14.73
CA LEU A 253 6.67 -10.59 -14.87
C LEU A 253 5.45 -11.29 -15.50
N GLY A 254 4.37 -10.55 -15.80
CA GLY A 254 3.12 -11.13 -16.28
C GLY A 254 2.42 -12.07 -15.27
N LEU A 255 2.66 -11.89 -13.97
CA LEU A 255 2.02 -12.67 -12.91
C LEU A 255 0.57 -12.23 -12.73
N ARG A 256 -0.34 -13.20 -12.70
CA ARG A 256 -1.78 -13.02 -12.50
C ARG A 256 -2.10 -12.82 -11.02
N ALA A 257 -1.57 -11.74 -10.45
CA ALA A 257 -1.60 -11.45 -9.03
C ALA A 257 -1.99 -9.99 -8.76
N PHE A 258 -2.64 -9.74 -7.62
CA PHE A 258 -3.00 -8.38 -7.23
C PHE A 258 -2.77 -8.13 -5.73
N TYR A 259 -2.08 -7.03 -5.43
CA TYR A 259 -1.62 -6.65 -4.10
C TYR A 259 -2.45 -5.48 -3.56
N LEU A 260 -3.16 -5.71 -2.46
CA LEU A 260 -4.13 -4.78 -1.87
C LEU A 260 -3.61 -4.14 -0.56
N PRO A 261 -3.96 -2.88 -0.27
CA PRO A 261 -3.74 -2.27 1.04
C PRO A 261 -4.94 -2.51 1.97
N PHE A 262 -4.70 -3.03 3.17
CA PHE A 262 -5.72 -3.24 4.20
C PHE A 262 -5.41 -2.39 5.43
N ARG A 263 -6.24 -1.38 5.68
CA ARG A 263 -6.18 -0.65 6.95
C ARG A 263 -6.96 -1.47 7.98
N ALA A 264 -6.28 -1.86 9.05
CA ALA A 264 -6.90 -2.67 10.11
C ALA A 264 -6.67 -1.99 11.45
N PRO A 265 -7.65 -1.26 12.02
CA PRO A 265 -7.51 -0.70 13.37
C PRO A 265 -7.29 -1.80 14.42
N ALA A 266 -7.99 -2.93 14.28
CA ALA A 266 -7.82 -4.13 15.08
C ALA A 266 -7.46 -5.32 14.17
N PHE A 267 -6.34 -5.97 14.47
CA PHE A 267 -5.83 -7.07 13.65
C PHE A 267 -6.66 -8.35 13.76
N GLY A 268 -7.23 -8.62 14.94
CA GLY A 268 -8.05 -9.82 15.16
C GLY A 268 -9.33 -9.80 14.31
N ASP A 269 -10.01 -8.66 14.29
CA ASP A 269 -11.24 -8.48 13.50
C ASP A 269 -10.92 -8.61 12.00
N PHE A 270 -9.86 -7.93 11.52
CA PHE A 270 -9.37 -8.12 10.16
C PHE A 270 -9.05 -9.59 9.85
N TRP A 271 -8.41 -10.31 10.77
CA TRP A 271 -8.06 -11.71 10.56
C TRP A 271 -9.31 -12.57 10.36
N LEU A 272 -10.31 -12.43 11.24
CA LEU A 272 -11.55 -13.19 11.18
C LEU A 272 -12.40 -12.82 9.94
N GLU A 273 -12.53 -11.53 9.65
CA GLU A 273 -13.44 -11.02 8.62
C GLU A 273 -12.87 -11.11 7.21
N VAL A 274 -11.56 -11.03 7.05
CA VAL A 274 -10.89 -10.92 5.74
C VAL A 274 -10.03 -12.13 5.41
N VAL A 275 -9.34 -12.72 6.41
CA VAL A 275 -8.36 -13.79 6.17
C VAL A 275 -8.96 -15.19 6.35
N GLU A 276 -9.75 -15.39 7.40
CA GLU A 276 -10.40 -16.68 7.69
C GLU A 276 -11.80 -16.81 7.05
N SER A 277 -12.31 -15.76 6.43
CA SER A 277 -13.59 -15.78 5.72
C SER A 277 -13.45 -16.28 4.29
N ASP A 278 -14.58 -16.66 3.68
CA ASP A 278 -14.66 -17.07 2.27
C ASP A 278 -14.61 -15.88 1.29
N LEU A 279 -14.27 -14.68 1.77
CA LEU A 279 -14.29 -13.44 0.99
C LEU A 279 -13.52 -13.56 -0.32
N PHE A 280 -12.25 -13.95 -0.25
CA PHE A 280 -11.40 -13.97 -1.43
C PHE A 280 -11.78 -15.10 -2.41
N ASP A 281 -12.20 -16.24 -1.88
CA ASP A 281 -12.75 -17.31 -2.71
C ASP A 281 -14.01 -16.83 -3.46
N TRP A 282 -14.84 -16.03 -2.79
CA TRP A 282 -15.99 -15.37 -3.39
C TRP A 282 -15.60 -14.29 -4.44
N LEU A 283 -14.49 -13.58 -4.26
CA LEU A 283 -13.88 -12.68 -5.26
C LEU A 283 -13.23 -13.43 -6.46
N GLY A 284 -13.26 -14.76 -6.43
CA GLY A 284 -12.81 -15.64 -7.50
C GLY A 284 -11.30 -15.89 -7.53
N ALA A 285 -10.57 -15.47 -6.50
CA ALA A 285 -9.18 -15.84 -6.30
C ALA A 285 -8.79 -15.73 -4.82
N PRO A 286 -8.02 -16.67 -4.28
CA PRO A 286 -7.68 -16.72 -2.86
C PRO A 286 -6.65 -15.65 -2.45
N LEU A 287 -6.71 -15.21 -1.19
CA LEU A 287 -5.62 -14.48 -0.56
C LEU A 287 -4.51 -15.46 -0.18
N ARG A 288 -3.30 -15.23 -0.70
CA ARG A 288 -2.16 -16.16 -0.55
C ARG A 288 -1.06 -15.65 0.37
N ALA A 289 -0.93 -14.34 0.54
CA ALA A 289 0.04 -13.80 1.48
C ALA A 289 -0.30 -12.37 1.94
N LEU A 290 0.22 -12.01 3.11
CA LEU A 290 0.15 -10.67 3.66
C LEU A 290 1.53 -10.20 4.10
N SER A 291 1.94 -9.01 3.67
CA SER A 291 2.91 -8.23 4.42
C SER A 291 2.20 -7.59 5.61
N VAL A 292 2.87 -7.54 6.76
CA VAL A 292 2.33 -6.99 8.00
C VAL A 292 3.23 -5.86 8.45
N THR A 293 2.66 -4.67 8.63
CA THR A 293 3.39 -3.51 9.16
C THR A 293 2.89 -3.14 10.56
N ALA A 294 3.43 -2.07 11.12
CA ALA A 294 3.02 -1.58 12.43
C ALA A 294 1.51 -1.28 12.47
N PRO A 295 0.84 -1.53 13.61
CA PRO A 295 1.36 -2.11 14.85
C PRO A 295 1.26 -3.66 14.93
N HIS A 296 0.90 -4.34 13.85
CA HIS A 296 0.33 -5.70 13.90
C HIS A 296 1.31 -6.86 13.86
N LYS A 297 2.62 -6.60 13.71
CA LYS A 297 3.63 -7.66 13.50
C LYS A 297 3.67 -8.72 14.61
N LYS A 298 3.34 -8.35 15.85
CA LYS A 298 3.22 -9.32 16.96
C LYS A 298 1.95 -10.14 16.88
N SER A 299 0.82 -9.50 16.58
CA SER A 299 -0.47 -10.16 16.44
C SER A 299 -0.44 -11.16 15.29
N ALA A 300 0.20 -10.82 14.17
CA ALA A 300 0.41 -11.73 13.05
C ALA A 300 1.17 -13.00 13.44
N LEU A 301 2.22 -12.87 14.25
CA LEU A 301 2.95 -14.05 14.75
C LEU A 301 2.06 -14.93 15.65
N ALA A 302 1.18 -14.32 16.44
CA ALA A 302 0.33 -15.02 17.40
C ALA A 302 -0.81 -15.81 16.75
N VAL A 303 -1.37 -15.32 15.63
CA VAL A 303 -2.48 -16.00 14.92
C VAL A 303 -2.00 -17.04 13.91
N ALA A 304 -0.74 -16.97 13.48
CA ALA A 304 -0.21 -17.89 12.48
C ALA A 304 -0.19 -19.35 12.99
N GLY A 305 -0.61 -20.28 12.13
CA GLY A 305 -0.62 -21.71 12.45
C GLY A 305 0.77 -22.33 12.55
N ALA A 306 1.76 -21.71 11.91
CA ALA A 306 3.18 -22.04 12.02
C ALA A 306 4.04 -20.78 11.97
N SER A 307 5.26 -20.84 12.49
CA SER A 307 6.20 -19.72 12.46
C SER A 307 7.64 -20.17 12.31
N SER A 308 8.44 -19.38 11.61
CA SER A 308 9.87 -19.65 11.46
C SER A 308 10.60 -19.46 12.81
N PRO A 309 11.71 -20.19 13.06
CA PRO A 309 12.54 -19.98 14.24
C PRO A 309 13.00 -18.53 14.38
N ARG A 310 13.22 -17.86 13.24
CA ARG A 310 13.63 -16.45 13.19
C ARG A 310 12.51 -15.52 13.66
N ALA A 311 11.28 -15.68 13.15
CA ALA A 311 10.14 -14.87 13.57
C ALA A 311 9.85 -15.03 15.06
N GLN A 312 9.97 -16.27 15.57
CA GLN A 312 9.90 -16.56 17.01
C GLN A 312 11.01 -15.85 17.78
N HIS A 313 12.26 -15.94 17.33
CA HIS A 313 13.39 -15.30 18.00
C HIS A 313 13.22 -13.77 18.09
N ILE A 314 12.82 -13.12 16.99
CA ILE A 314 12.55 -11.68 16.91
C ILE A 314 11.28 -11.29 17.70
N ASP A 315 10.35 -12.21 17.93
CA ASP A 315 9.01 -11.93 18.49
C ASP A 315 8.26 -10.88 17.64
N SER A 316 8.25 -11.14 16.33
CA SER A 316 7.64 -10.28 15.30
C SER A 316 7.58 -11.02 13.96
N ALA A 317 6.47 -10.89 13.23
CA ALA A 317 6.32 -11.37 11.85
C ALA A 317 5.84 -10.23 10.94
N ASN A 318 6.55 -9.96 9.84
CA ASN A 318 6.13 -8.99 8.83
C ASN A 318 5.60 -9.66 7.55
N THR A 319 5.58 -10.99 7.51
CA THR A 319 5.19 -11.76 6.33
C THR A 319 4.39 -12.98 6.78
N LEU A 320 3.19 -13.14 6.25
CA LEU A 320 2.34 -14.31 6.40
C LEU A 320 2.14 -14.93 5.02
N VAL A 321 2.39 -16.23 4.87
CA VAL A 321 2.19 -16.95 3.60
C VAL A 321 1.33 -18.16 3.85
N LEU A 322 0.30 -18.35 3.03
CA LEU A 322 -0.55 -19.53 3.08
C LEU A 322 0.12 -20.68 2.32
N ARG A 323 0.52 -21.75 3.04
CA ARG A 323 1.06 -22.99 2.47
C ARG A 323 0.26 -24.17 2.96
N GLU A 324 -0.22 -25.01 2.04
CA GLU A 324 -0.94 -26.25 2.38
C GLU A 324 -2.11 -26.04 3.37
N GLY A 325 -2.78 -24.89 3.29
CA GLY A 325 -3.89 -24.51 4.19
C GLY A 325 -3.47 -23.92 5.54
N VAL A 326 -2.17 -23.75 5.79
CA VAL A 326 -1.63 -23.18 7.02
C VAL A 326 -0.97 -21.82 6.73
N TRP A 327 -1.34 -20.81 7.52
CA TRP A 327 -0.65 -19.52 7.49
C TRP A 327 0.66 -19.60 8.27
N GLU A 328 1.77 -19.45 7.54
CA GLU A 328 3.14 -19.45 8.08
C GLU A 328 3.65 -18.03 8.30
N ALA A 329 4.11 -17.73 9.51
CA ALA A 329 4.73 -16.46 9.88
C ALA A 329 6.24 -16.45 9.67
N GLU A 330 6.72 -15.38 9.04
CA GLU A 330 8.14 -15.08 8.81
C GLU A 330 8.46 -13.60 9.09
N SER A 331 9.73 -13.31 9.34
CA SER A 331 10.26 -11.95 9.37
C SER A 331 11.37 -11.77 8.33
N THR A 332 11.08 -10.94 7.32
CA THR A 332 12.03 -10.50 6.28
C THR A 332 12.60 -9.10 6.53
N ASP A 333 12.16 -8.42 7.60
CA ASP A 333 12.75 -7.13 8.02
C ASP A 333 14.28 -7.22 8.24
N PRO A 334 14.86 -8.33 8.77
CA PRO A 334 16.31 -8.46 8.92
C PRO A 334 17.06 -8.39 7.58
N GLU A 335 16.51 -8.96 6.50
CA GLU A 335 17.04 -8.84 5.14
C GLU A 335 17.09 -7.37 4.69
N GLY A 336 16.07 -6.58 5.04
CA GLY A 336 16.03 -5.15 4.74
C GLY A 336 17.30 -4.41 5.17
N VAL A 337 17.76 -4.67 6.40
CA VAL A 337 18.95 -4.04 6.98
C VAL A 337 20.23 -4.72 6.52
N SER A 338 20.29 -6.04 6.60
CA SER A 338 21.51 -6.79 6.25
C SER A 338 21.89 -6.61 4.78
N TYR A 339 20.92 -6.59 3.86
CA TYR A 339 21.20 -6.40 2.43
C TYR A 339 21.64 -4.98 2.13
N ALA A 340 20.99 -3.98 2.75
CA ALA A 340 21.38 -2.58 2.63
C ALA A 340 22.83 -2.35 3.10
N VAL A 341 23.19 -2.91 4.27
CA VAL A 341 24.55 -2.78 4.82
C VAL A 341 25.57 -3.55 3.98
N ALA A 342 25.29 -4.82 3.65
CA ALA A 342 26.23 -5.66 2.90
C ALA A 342 26.56 -5.08 1.51
N ARG A 343 25.61 -4.39 0.88
CA ARG A 343 25.82 -3.73 -0.42
C ARG A 343 26.81 -2.56 -0.36
N ARG A 344 26.82 -1.82 0.76
CA ARG A 344 27.67 -0.64 0.99
C ARG A 344 29.00 -1.02 1.62
N ARG A 345 29.01 -2.09 2.42
CA ARG A 345 30.18 -2.63 3.12
C ARG A 345 30.41 -4.10 2.72
N PRO A 346 30.77 -4.39 1.46
CA PRO A 346 31.03 -5.77 1.01
C PRO A 346 32.18 -6.38 1.83
N GLY A 347 31.88 -7.45 2.57
CA GLY A 347 32.86 -8.12 3.43
C GLY A 347 33.21 -7.35 4.72
N GLY A 348 32.41 -6.36 5.11
CA GLY A 348 32.56 -5.59 6.35
C GLY A 348 32.06 -6.28 7.62
N GLY A 349 31.66 -7.55 7.54
CA GLY A 349 31.30 -8.38 8.70
C GLY A 349 32.51 -9.10 9.30
N SER A 350 32.41 -9.54 10.57
CA SER A 350 33.47 -10.33 11.22
C SER A 350 33.83 -11.57 10.39
N ARG A 351 35.13 -11.70 10.06
CA ARG A 351 35.68 -12.95 9.53
C ARG A 351 36.13 -13.84 10.68
N ARG A 352 36.11 -15.15 10.46
CA ARG A 352 36.49 -16.14 11.48
C ARG A 352 37.88 -15.83 12.06
N GLY A 353 37.92 -15.40 13.32
CA GLY A 353 39.16 -15.07 14.04
C GLY A 353 39.46 -13.58 14.22
N GLU A 354 38.61 -12.67 13.72
CA GLU A 354 38.73 -11.22 13.91
C GLU A 354 37.72 -10.69 14.93
N THR A 355 38.05 -9.59 15.61
CA THR A 355 37.10 -8.89 16.48
C THR A 355 35.94 -8.36 15.64
N PRO A 356 34.67 -8.65 15.97
CA PRO A 356 33.56 -8.18 15.19
C PRO A 356 33.48 -6.65 15.15
N PRO A 357 33.14 -6.05 14.01
CA PRO A 357 32.85 -4.63 13.93
C PRO A 357 31.59 -4.30 14.73
N ALA A 358 31.59 -3.16 15.42
CA ALA A 358 30.49 -2.74 16.26
C ALA A 358 29.41 -2.00 15.45
N ALA A 359 28.15 -2.29 15.74
CA ALA A 359 26.99 -1.57 15.19
C ALA A 359 26.04 -1.09 16.29
N LEU A 360 25.40 0.04 16.07
CA LEU A 360 24.38 0.61 16.96
C LEU A 360 23.00 0.51 16.31
N VAL A 361 22.01 0.06 17.06
CA VAL A 361 20.60 0.13 16.67
C VAL A 361 19.83 1.00 17.66
N SER A 362 19.26 2.10 17.17
CA SER A 362 18.38 2.97 17.94
C SER A 362 16.92 2.55 17.76
N GLY A 363 16.32 2.01 18.82
CA GLY A 363 14.91 1.62 18.90
C GLY A 363 14.70 0.15 19.27
N ALA A 364 13.84 -0.14 20.25
CA ALA A 364 13.50 -1.50 20.68
C ALA A 364 12.10 -1.97 20.18
N GLY A 365 11.65 -1.43 19.05
CA GLY A 365 10.42 -1.84 18.33
C GLY A 365 10.63 -3.07 17.44
N GLY A 366 9.63 -3.48 16.68
CA GLY A 366 9.75 -4.60 15.72
C GLY A 366 10.87 -4.37 14.70
N ALA A 367 10.94 -3.17 14.13
CA ALA A 367 12.02 -2.77 13.20
C ALA A 367 13.41 -2.86 13.86
N GLY A 368 13.57 -2.38 15.09
CA GLY A 368 14.86 -2.42 15.78
C GLY A 368 15.29 -3.83 16.16
N ARG A 369 14.36 -4.69 16.58
CA ARG A 369 14.65 -6.12 16.81
C ARG A 369 15.13 -6.81 15.53
N ALA A 370 14.48 -6.52 14.41
CA ALA A 370 14.89 -7.04 13.11
C ALA A 370 16.25 -6.49 12.65
N ALA A 371 16.52 -5.21 12.88
CA ALA A 371 17.82 -4.61 12.57
C ALA A 371 18.96 -5.25 13.38
N VAL A 372 18.74 -5.51 14.68
CA VAL A 372 19.70 -6.24 15.52
C VAL A 372 20.01 -7.61 14.92
N VAL A 373 18.97 -8.42 14.64
CA VAL A 373 19.16 -9.76 14.08
C VAL A 373 19.80 -9.72 12.69
N GLY A 374 19.42 -8.78 11.84
CA GLY A 374 20.00 -8.61 10.50
C GLY A 374 21.49 -8.28 10.54
N LEU A 375 21.91 -7.39 11.42
CA LEU A 375 23.31 -7.02 11.61
C LEU A 375 24.13 -8.16 12.22
N GLN A 376 23.59 -8.86 13.22
CA GLN A 376 24.22 -10.05 13.80
C GLN A 376 24.43 -11.15 12.75
N ALA A 377 23.45 -11.35 11.85
CA ALA A 377 23.53 -12.35 10.79
C ALA A 377 24.66 -12.08 9.79
N ILE A 378 25.10 -10.83 9.62
CA ILE A 378 26.26 -10.46 8.80
C ILE A 378 27.50 -10.13 9.65
N GLY A 379 27.53 -10.59 10.90
CA GLY A 379 28.74 -10.64 11.74
C GLY A 379 29.10 -9.35 12.48
N TYR A 380 28.15 -8.43 12.73
CA TYR A 380 28.37 -7.28 13.62
C TYR A 380 28.11 -7.63 15.08
N ASP A 381 28.90 -7.04 15.99
CA ASP A 381 28.56 -6.97 17.40
C ASP A 381 27.61 -5.78 17.63
N VAL A 382 26.39 -6.06 18.08
CA VAL A 382 25.31 -5.07 18.07
C VAL A 382 25.02 -4.55 19.46
N THR A 383 25.05 -3.23 19.58
CA THR A 383 24.51 -2.50 20.73
C THR A 383 23.12 -1.95 20.40
N LEU A 384 22.15 -2.24 21.27
CA LEU A 384 20.80 -1.70 21.22
C LEU A 384 20.69 -0.46 22.12
N SER A 385 20.09 0.61 21.60
CA SER A 385 19.72 1.79 22.39
C SER A 385 18.23 2.08 22.31
N ASN A 386 17.63 2.48 23.43
CA ASN A 386 16.22 2.79 23.50
C ASN A 386 15.91 3.73 24.68
N ARG A 387 14.90 4.59 24.53
CA ARG A 387 14.48 5.53 25.59
C ARG A 387 13.97 4.82 26.85
N SER A 388 13.20 3.74 26.70
CA SER A 388 12.75 2.93 27.83
C SER A 388 13.83 1.90 28.13
N VAL A 389 14.46 2.04 29.29
CA VAL A 389 15.54 1.17 29.78
C VAL A 389 15.05 -0.27 29.92
N ASP A 390 13.98 -0.52 30.68
CA ASP A 390 13.44 -1.86 30.91
C ASP A 390 13.13 -2.61 29.61
N ARG A 391 12.49 -1.91 28.65
CA ARG A 391 12.20 -2.49 27.34
C ARG A 391 13.48 -2.79 26.56
N GLY A 392 14.45 -1.89 26.61
CA GLY A 392 15.74 -2.05 25.95
C GLY A 392 16.53 -3.24 26.49
N GLU A 393 16.65 -3.35 27.82
CA GLU A 393 17.33 -4.47 28.47
C GLU A 393 16.63 -5.81 28.24
N GLN A 394 15.29 -5.84 28.22
CA GLN A 394 14.54 -7.04 27.90
C GLN A 394 14.83 -7.52 26.48
N VAL A 395 14.81 -6.60 25.50
CA VAL A 395 15.09 -6.92 24.10
C VAL A 395 16.55 -7.30 23.90
N GLY A 396 17.48 -6.55 24.50
CA GLY A 396 18.92 -6.84 24.44
C GLY A 396 19.24 -8.24 24.95
N ARG A 397 18.70 -8.62 26.13
CA ARG A 397 18.84 -9.98 26.67
C ARG A 397 18.27 -11.05 25.75
N ARG A 398 17.10 -10.81 25.15
CA ARG A 398 16.46 -11.77 24.25
C ARG A 398 17.29 -12.04 23.00
N LEU A 399 17.87 -10.98 22.41
CA LEU A 399 18.59 -11.04 21.15
C LEU A 399 20.12 -11.20 21.31
N GLY A 400 20.62 -11.27 22.54
CA GLY A 400 22.07 -11.31 22.80
C GLY A 400 22.81 -10.05 22.38
N ALA A 401 22.17 -8.88 22.48
CA ALA A 401 22.75 -7.58 22.17
C ALA A 401 22.99 -6.77 23.46
N GLN A 402 24.11 -6.05 23.53
CA GLN A 402 24.36 -5.11 24.63
C GLN A 402 23.29 -4.02 24.62
N PHE A 403 22.80 -3.60 25.79
CA PHE A 403 21.92 -2.45 25.89
C PHE A 403 22.66 -1.23 26.46
N LEU A 404 22.46 -0.06 25.85
CA LEU A 404 22.86 1.24 26.39
C LEU A 404 21.74 2.28 26.29
N PRO A 405 21.46 3.06 27.35
CA PRO A 405 20.57 4.22 27.22
C PRO A 405 21.19 5.25 26.26
N PRO A 406 20.39 6.09 25.57
CA PRO A 406 20.91 7.06 24.59
C PRO A 406 21.98 8.01 25.14
N SER A 407 21.97 8.29 26.44
CA SER A 407 22.96 9.14 27.11
C SER A 407 24.35 8.49 27.25
N ALA A 408 24.44 7.17 27.17
CA ALA A 408 25.68 6.40 27.30
C ALA A 408 26.28 6.01 25.94
N VAL A 409 25.55 6.24 24.84
CA VAL A 409 26.02 5.96 23.48
C VAL A 409 27.06 7.00 23.05
N ARG A 410 28.14 6.51 22.44
CA ARG A 410 29.13 7.32 21.71
C ARG A 410 29.12 6.88 20.25
N GLU A 411 28.60 7.72 19.38
CA GLU A 411 28.36 7.39 17.97
C GLU A 411 29.66 6.99 17.22
N SER A 412 30.80 7.57 17.63
CA SER A 412 32.14 7.27 17.11
C SER A 412 32.57 5.80 17.23
N ASP A 413 31.97 5.04 18.15
CA ASP A 413 32.38 3.67 18.46
C ASP A 413 31.84 2.66 17.41
N TYR A 414 30.93 3.06 16.53
CA TYR A 414 30.15 2.14 15.68
C TYR A 414 30.38 2.36 14.17
N GLU A 415 30.48 1.29 13.39
CA GLU A 415 30.67 1.33 11.91
C GLU A 415 29.35 1.52 11.21
N VAL A 416 28.30 0.96 11.78
CA VAL A 416 26.95 1.03 11.26
C VAL A 416 26.04 1.54 12.38
N LEU A 417 25.26 2.57 12.09
CA LEU A 417 24.30 3.14 13.01
C LEU A 417 22.91 3.11 12.36
N VAL A 418 21.95 2.42 12.98
CA VAL A 418 20.61 2.25 12.44
C VAL A 418 19.60 3.04 13.26
N ASN A 419 18.87 3.98 12.64
CA ASN A 419 17.64 4.51 13.19
C ASN A 419 16.49 3.55 12.87
N ALA A 420 16.03 2.82 13.88
CA ALA A 420 14.86 1.95 13.82
C ALA A 420 13.70 2.48 14.70
N THR A 421 13.72 3.78 15.01
CA THR A 421 12.64 4.47 15.72
C THR A 421 11.63 5.07 14.73
N SER A 422 10.59 5.73 15.26
CA SER A 422 9.67 6.54 14.45
C SER A 422 10.11 7.99 14.29
N LEU A 423 11.26 8.40 14.87
CA LEU A 423 11.78 9.76 14.74
C LEU A 423 12.28 9.99 13.31
N GLY A 424 11.87 11.12 12.74
CA GLY A 424 12.11 11.46 11.33
C GLY A 424 10.84 11.45 10.49
N ARG A 425 9.69 11.05 11.07
CA ARG A 425 8.37 11.15 10.42
C ARG A 425 7.81 12.56 10.48
N SER A 426 8.17 13.33 11.51
CA SER A 426 7.84 14.76 11.59
C SER A 426 9.09 15.60 11.31
N PRO A 427 8.99 16.71 10.55
CA PRO A 427 10.07 17.69 10.41
C PRO A 427 10.55 18.27 11.75
N SER A 428 9.69 18.25 12.78
CA SER A 428 10.00 18.73 14.13
C SER A 428 10.64 17.68 15.03
N ASP A 429 10.79 16.44 14.56
CA ASP A 429 11.40 15.38 15.36
C ASP A 429 12.88 15.71 15.63
N ARG A 430 13.31 15.44 16.86
CA ARG A 430 14.74 15.47 17.18
C ARG A 430 15.47 14.37 16.40
N LEU A 431 16.74 14.62 16.08
CA LEU A 431 17.57 13.61 15.43
C LEU A 431 17.76 12.39 16.35
N PRO A 432 17.58 11.16 15.82
CA PRO A 432 17.74 9.92 16.59
C PRO A 432 19.21 9.52 16.78
N LEU A 433 20.10 10.07 15.95
CA LEU A 433 21.54 9.87 15.91
C LEU A 433 22.20 11.23 15.65
N ARG A 434 23.49 11.36 15.94
CA ARG A 434 24.28 12.59 15.70
C ARG A 434 25.37 12.32 14.67
N PRO A 435 25.09 12.50 13.36
CA PRO A 435 26.06 12.25 12.29
C PRO A 435 27.40 12.98 12.50
N GLU A 436 27.37 14.18 13.06
CA GLU A 436 28.57 14.98 13.36
C GLU A 436 29.49 14.36 14.42
N ARG A 437 29.04 13.32 15.12
CA ARG A 437 29.82 12.54 16.12
C ARG A 437 30.20 11.16 15.62
N CYS A 438 29.71 10.77 14.45
CA CYS A 438 30.11 9.53 13.82
C CYS A 438 31.58 9.61 13.40
N ARG A 439 32.23 8.45 13.29
CA ARG A 439 33.51 8.36 12.57
C ARG A 439 33.29 8.59 11.08
N ASP A 440 34.31 9.10 10.39
CA ASP A 440 34.25 9.43 8.96
C ASP A 440 33.85 8.24 8.06
N SER A 441 34.16 7.02 8.48
CA SER A 441 33.83 5.79 7.73
C SER A 441 32.49 5.16 8.12
N ALA A 442 31.69 5.83 8.95
CA ALA A 442 30.41 5.28 9.41
C ALA A 442 29.42 5.15 8.25
N LEU A 443 28.49 4.20 8.38
CA LEU A 443 27.29 4.10 7.56
C LEU A 443 26.07 4.32 8.45
N VAL A 444 25.23 5.28 8.11
CA VAL A 444 23.96 5.52 8.81
C VAL A 444 22.83 4.89 8.00
N VAL A 445 22.00 4.06 8.63
CA VAL A 445 20.79 3.50 8.00
C VAL A 445 19.58 4.11 8.67
N ASP A 446 18.80 4.89 7.94
CA ASP A 446 17.51 5.38 8.41
C ASP A 446 16.39 4.46 7.91
N MET A 447 15.68 3.78 8.81
CA MET A 447 14.55 2.94 8.42
C MET A 447 13.28 3.77 8.16
N VAL A 448 13.28 5.06 8.48
CA VAL A 448 12.19 5.98 8.12
C VAL A 448 12.32 6.36 6.65
N TYR A 449 11.18 6.47 5.97
CA TYR A 449 11.11 6.96 4.60
C TYR A 449 9.96 7.95 4.45
N GLY A 450 10.15 8.92 3.56
CA GLY A 450 9.15 9.90 3.16
C GLY A 450 9.24 10.22 1.67
N ALA A 451 8.48 11.22 1.22
CA ALA A 451 8.58 11.78 -0.13
C ALA A 451 9.94 12.47 -0.35
N GLU A 452 10.38 13.20 0.67
CA GLU A 452 11.66 13.90 0.76
C GLU A 452 12.64 13.15 1.68
N PRO A 453 13.95 13.42 1.57
CA PRO A 453 14.94 12.92 2.53
C PRO A 453 14.56 13.27 3.98
N THR A 454 14.87 12.41 4.94
CA THR A 454 14.61 12.69 6.36
C THR A 454 15.56 13.76 6.91
N ALA A 455 15.26 14.28 8.10
CA ALA A 455 16.18 15.17 8.81
C ALA A 455 17.53 14.48 9.13
N LEU A 456 17.52 13.15 9.35
CA LEU A 456 18.74 12.39 9.59
C LEU A 456 19.56 12.23 8.30
N GLU A 457 18.92 11.94 7.17
CA GLU A 457 19.60 11.85 5.87
C GLU A 457 20.27 13.20 5.54
N ARG A 458 19.55 14.33 5.68
CA ARG A 458 20.14 15.66 5.47
C ARG A 458 21.32 15.94 6.42
N ALA A 459 21.20 15.58 7.69
CA ALA A 459 22.30 15.77 8.65
C ALA A 459 23.51 14.89 8.32
N CYS A 460 23.30 13.71 7.72
CA CYS A 460 24.39 12.88 7.22
C CYS A 460 25.09 13.54 6.03
N ASP A 461 24.33 14.08 5.07
CA ASP A 461 24.87 14.80 3.92
C ASP A 461 25.70 16.02 4.36
N GLU A 462 25.18 16.82 5.31
CA GLU A 462 25.89 17.97 5.88
C GLU A 462 27.19 17.59 6.60
N ALA A 463 27.20 16.43 7.26
CA ALA A 463 28.36 15.88 7.96
C ALA A 463 29.32 15.09 7.05
N GLY A 464 28.98 14.88 5.78
CA GLY A 464 29.76 14.03 4.86
C GLY A 464 29.75 12.54 5.22
N ILE A 465 28.73 12.09 5.96
CA ILE A 465 28.55 10.69 6.37
C ILE A 465 27.66 9.97 5.37
N GLU A 466 28.09 8.79 4.92
CA GLU A 466 27.28 7.98 4.01
C GLU A 466 26.01 7.50 4.71
N SER A 467 24.86 7.63 4.03
CA SER A 467 23.57 7.19 4.55
C SER A 467 22.79 6.30 3.57
N VAL A 468 21.94 5.44 4.13
CA VAL A 468 20.96 4.63 3.39
C VAL A 468 19.56 4.94 3.94
N GLY A 469 18.69 5.46 3.07
CA GLY A 469 17.31 5.80 3.41
C GLY A 469 16.36 4.62 3.44
N GLY A 470 15.20 4.83 4.09
CA GLY A 470 14.25 3.75 4.38
C GLY A 470 13.59 3.14 3.14
N ARG A 471 13.58 3.84 2.00
CA ARG A 471 13.09 3.28 0.73
C ARG A 471 13.96 2.12 0.25
N GLU A 472 15.28 2.22 0.43
CA GLU A 472 16.21 1.15 0.09
C GLU A 472 16.00 -0.04 1.02
N VAL A 473 15.88 0.19 2.33
CA VAL A 473 15.57 -0.86 3.32
C VAL A 473 14.25 -1.56 3.00
N LEU A 474 13.21 -0.79 2.63
CA LEU A 474 11.90 -1.30 2.21
C LEU A 474 12.01 -2.19 0.96
N LEU A 475 12.78 -1.77 -0.04
CA LEU A 475 13.03 -2.55 -1.24
C LEU A 475 13.75 -3.85 -0.90
N MET A 476 14.79 -3.78 -0.08
CA MET A 476 15.60 -4.93 0.31
C MET A 476 14.76 -5.99 1.03
N GLN A 477 13.87 -5.59 1.95
CA GLN A 477 12.96 -6.56 2.59
C GLN A 477 11.88 -7.07 1.63
N ALA A 478 11.43 -6.27 0.66
CA ALA A 478 10.46 -6.70 -0.34
C ALA A 478 11.00 -7.78 -1.29
N VAL A 479 12.32 -7.84 -1.54
CA VAL A 479 12.96 -8.91 -2.34
C VAL A 479 12.62 -10.29 -1.78
N GLU A 480 12.82 -10.49 -0.48
CA GLU A 480 12.59 -11.79 0.15
C GLU A 480 11.09 -12.06 0.37
N GLN A 481 10.29 -11.02 0.63
CA GLN A 481 8.83 -11.16 0.69
C GLN A 481 8.28 -11.65 -0.65
N PHE A 482 8.60 -10.95 -1.74
CA PHE A 482 8.12 -11.28 -3.08
C PHE A 482 8.45 -12.72 -3.46
N ARG A 483 9.69 -13.16 -3.20
CA ARG A 483 10.13 -14.54 -3.45
C ARG A 483 9.36 -15.56 -2.61
N ARG A 484 9.11 -15.29 -1.34
CA ARG A 484 8.34 -16.21 -0.48
C ARG A 484 6.87 -16.31 -0.89
N MET A 485 6.30 -15.19 -1.33
CA MET A 485 4.90 -15.07 -1.75
C MET A 485 4.62 -15.71 -3.12
N THR A 486 5.57 -15.61 -4.06
CA THR A 486 5.37 -15.99 -5.47
C THR A 486 6.25 -17.16 -5.93
N GLY A 487 7.35 -17.45 -5.23
CA GLY A 487 8.39 -18.38 -5.69
C GLY A 487 9.33 -17.79 -6.75
N VAL A 488 9.15 -16.52 -7.15
CA VAL A 488 9.90 -15.86 -8.23
C VAL A 488 10.77 -14.73 -7.67
N GLU A 489 11.88 -14.41 -8.32
CA GLU A 489 12.72 -13.27 -7.94
C GLU A 489 12.06 -11.94 -8.30
N LEU A 490 12.16 -10.96 -7.38
CA LEU A 490 11.75 -9.59 -7.65
C LEU A 490 12.69 -8.97 -8.72
N PRO A 491 12.16 -8.36 -9.80
CA PRO A 491 12.95 -7.58 -10.76
C PRO A 491 13.52 -6.32 -10.09
N LEU A 492 14.68 -6.47 -9.41
CA LEU A 492 15.20 -5.48 -8.47
C LEU A 492 15.40 -4.10 -9.09
N ALA A 493 15.93 -4.03 -10.32
CA ALA A 493 16.15 -2.76 -11.01
C ALA A 493 14.85 -2.00 -11.27
N SER A 494 13.81 -2.68 -11.78
CA SER A 494 12.50 -2.04 -12.00
C SER A 494 11.83 -1.65 -10.69
N ALA A 495 11.89 -2.52 -9.68
CA ALA A 495 11.36 -2.21 -8.35
C ALA A 495 12.09 -1.02 -7.70
N ALA A 496 13.40 -0.89 -7.90
CA ALA A 496 14.19 0.26 -7.45
C ALA A 496 13.78 1.55 -8.16
N GLU A 497 13.65 1.52 -9.48
CA GLU A 497 13.23 2.68 -10.29
C GLU A 497 11.87 3.21 -9.84
N ARG A 498 10.90 2.33 -9.55
CA ARG A 498 9.57 2.68 -9.03
C ARG A 498 9.62 3.39 -7.67
N LEU A 499 10.70 3.22 -6.90
CA LEU A 499 10.94 3.90 -5.63
C LEU A 499 11.81 5.15 -5.76
N GLY A 500 12.23 5.50 -6.98
CA GLY A 500 13.18 6.58 -7.24
C GLY A 500 14.61 6.24 -6.82
N LEU A 501 14.97 4.95 -6.80
CA LEU A 501 16.30 4.47 -6.46
C LEU A 501 17.05 4.02 -7.71
N SER A 502 18.38 4.23 -7.73
CA SER A 502 19.26 3.73 -8.78
C SER A 502 20.03 2.50 -8.28
N ILE A 503 19.53 1.31 -8.62
CA ILE A 503 20.16 0.02 -8.27
C ILE A 503 20.24 -0.83 -9.53
N SER A 504 21.47 -1.15 -9.96
CA SER A 504 21.74 -1.98 -11.15
C SER A 504 21.95 -3.48 -10.83
N ALA A 505 21.85 -3.87 -9.55
CA ALA A 505 22.14 -5.21 -9.10
C ALA A 505 20.99 -6.21 -9.36
N ASP A 506 21.34 -7.49 -9.45
CA ASP A 506 20.42 -8.62 -9.44
C ASP A 506 20.10 -9.05 -8.00
N ALA A 507 18.81 -9.26 -7.68
CA ALA A 507 18.34 -9.76 -6.39
C ALA A 507 19.05 -11.06 -5.96
N ALA A 508 19.29 -11.99 -6.89
CA ALA A 508 19.99 -13.23 -6.58
C ALA A 508 21.46 -13.00 -6.21
N ALA A 509 22.12 -12.02 -6.84
CA ALA A 509 23.50 -11.65 -6.51
C ALA A 509 23.60 -11.05 -5.11
N LEU A 510 22.65 -10.20 -4.74
CA LEU A 510 22.56 -9.61 -3.40
C LEU A 510 22.42 -10.68 -2.30
N ARG A 511 21.57 -11.68 -2.54
CA ARG A 511 21.40 -12.81 -1.60
C ARG A 511 22.70 -13.60 -1.42
N ARG A 512 23.39 -13.91 -2.52
CA ARG A 512 24.70 -14.59 -2.46
C ARG A 512 25.73 -13.76 -1.68
N GLN A 513 25.74 -12.44 -1.87
CA GLN A 513 26.62 -11.53 -1.14
C GLN A 513 26.36 -11.55 0.37
N VAL A 514 25.09 -11.58 0.77
CA VAL A 514 24.71 -11.63 2.19
C VAL A 514 24.99 -13.00 2.80
N ALA A 515 24.68 -14.09 2.09
CA ALA A 515 25.02 -15.45 2.54
C ALA A 515 26.54 -15.63 2.71
N ALA A 516 27.34 -15.03 1.83
CA ALA A 516 28.80 -14.99 1.98
C ALA A 516 29.23 -14.18 3.21
N ALA A 517 28.60 -13.03 3.49
CA ALA A 517 28.86 -12.23 4.68
C ALA A 517 28.45 -12.94 5.98
N ALA A 518 27.42 -13.78 5.93
CA ALA A 518 26.97 -14.62 7.05
C ALA A 518 27.85 -15.86 7.29
N GLY A 519 28.81 -16.15 6.40
CA GLY A 519 29.67 -17.33 6.50
C GLY A 519 28.97 -18.65 6.13
N GLU A 520 27.82 -18.61 5.44
CA GLU A 520 27.01 -19.79 5.08
C GLU A 520 27.48 -20.49 3.77
N GLY A 521 28.56 -20.03 3.14
CA GLY A 521 29.03 -20.54 1.84
C GLY A 521 30.09 -21.64 1.92
N ALA A 522 29.69 -22.92 2.07
CA ALA A 522 30.32 -24.13 1.50
C ALA A 522 29.71 -25.41 2.12
N GLY A 523 28.43 -25.67 1.88
CA GLY A 523 27.71 -26.79 2.51
C GLY A 523 26.83 -27.64 1.60
N GLU A 524 26.79 -27.42 0.28
CA GLU A 524 26.15 -28.36 -0.64
C GLU A 524 27.22 -29.27 -1.23
N ARG A 525 27.52 -30.37 -0.52
CA ARG A 525 28.15 -31.52 -1.15
C ARG A 525 27.08 -32.23 -1.95
N HIS A 526 27.23 -32.21 -3.27
CA HIS A 526 26.67 -33.21 -4.16
C HIS A 526 26.82 -34.59 -3.52
N THR A 527 25.71 -35.22 -3.15
CA THR A 527 25.66 -36.67 -3.04
C THR A 527 25.67 -37.21 -4.46
N ASP A 528 26.88 -37.30 -5.04
CA ASP A 528 27.10 -38.17 -6.18
C ASP A 528 26.79 -39.60 -5.74
N GLY A 529 25.70 -40.12 -6.27
CA GLY A 529 25.32 -41.51 -6.12
C GLY A 529 26.25 -42.39 -6.95
N GLU A 530 27.35 -42.83 -6.35
CA GLU A 530 28.11 -43.99 -6.80
C GLU A 530 27.96 -45.17 -5.84
N GLY A 531 27.59 -46.33 -6.42
CA GLY A 531 27.69 -47.67 -5.83
C GLY A 531 26.35 -48.23 -5.34
N SER A 532 25.92 -49.44 -5.69
CA SER A 532 26.61 -50.54 -6.33
C SER A 532 25.58 -51.57 -6.79
N ARG A 533 25.88 -52.20 -7.92
CA ARG A 533 25.37 -53.52 -8.32
C ARG A 533 25.39 -54.49 -7.13
N ARG A 534 24.28 -55.18 -6.90
CA ARG A 534 24.16 -56.64 -6.88
C ARG A 534 22.69 -57.05 -6.89
#